data_AF-A0A392VZ77-F1
#
_entry.id   AF-A0A392VZ77-F1
#
_cell.length_a   1.000
_cell.length_b   1.000
_cell.length_c   1.000
_cell.angle_alpha   90.00
_cell.angle_beta   90.00
_cell.angle_gamma   90.00
#
_symmetry.space_group_name_H-M   'P 1'
#
loop_
_entity.id
_entity.type
_entity.pdbx_description
1 polymer ?
#
loop_
_entity_poly.entity_id
_entity_poly.type
_entity_poly.pdbx_seq_one_letter_code
_entity_poly.pdbx_strand_id
1 'polypeptide(L)' 'MKEVSFLGHIISSGGIAVDLAKVDAVSQWGTPESVSEIRS' A
#
# COMPACT_ATOMS: atom_id res chain seq x y z
N MET A 1 9.49 7.20 -20.09
CA MET A 1 9.45 7.79 -18.73
C MET A 1 9.96 6.72 -17.77
N LYS A 2 10.90 7.03 -16.87
CA LYS A 2 11.41 6.05 -15.89
C LYS A 2 10.55 6.12 -14.65
N GLU A 3 10.01 4.98 -14.23
CA GLU A 3 9.29 4.80 -12.97
C GLU A 3 10.06 3.79 -12.12
N VAL A 4 10.06 4.00 -10.81
CA VAL A 4 10.75 3.13 -9.85
C VAL A 4 9.86 2.89 -8.64
N SER A 5 9.78 1.62 -8.23
CA SER A 5 9.13 1.23 -6.98
C SER A 5 10.13 1.36 -5.83
N PHE A 6 9.76 2.13 -4.80
CA PHE A 6 10.56 2.34 -3.61
C PHE A 6 9.65 2.48 -2.38
N LEU A 7 9.89 1.65 -1.36
CA LEU A 7 9.13 1.64 -0.10
C LEU A 7 7.59 1.53 -0.26
N GLY A 8 7.11 0.90 -1.34
CA GLY A 8 5.67 0.78 -1.63
C GLY A 8 5.06 2.01 -2.32
N HIS A 9 5.89 2.89 -2.84
CA HIS A 9 5.49 4.03 -3.67
C HIS A 9 6.09 3.91 -5.06
N ILE A 10 5.33 4.35 -6.06
CA ILE A 10 5.80 4.52 -7.43
C ILE A 10 6.24 5.99 -7.59
N ILE A 11 7.52 6.18 -7.88
CA ILE A 11 8.13 7.50 -8.07
C ILE A 11 8.34 7.74 -9.57
N SER A 12 7.81 8.85 -10.08
CA SER A 12 7.98 9.30 -11.47
C SER A 12 8.31 10.79 -11.53
N SER A 13 8.66 11.30 -12.72
CA SER A 13 8.87 12.75 -12.89
C SER A 13 7.58 13.57 -12.74
N GLY A 14 6.41 12.93 -12.71
CA GLY A 14 5.12 13.56 -12.45
C GLY A 14 4.75 13.60 -10.96
N GLY A 15 5.52 12.96 -10.08
CA GLY A 15 5.27 12.95 -8.64
C GLY A 15 5.34 11.56 -8.02
N ILE A 16 4.78 11.45 -6.81
CA ILE A 16 4.73 10.20 -6.02
C ILE A 16 3.31 9.65 -6.08
N ALA A 17 3.16 8.41 -6.53
CA ALA A 17 1.91 7.65 -6.43
C ALA A 17 2.07 6.55 -5.38
N VAL A 18 1.01 6.29 -4.61
CA VAL A 18 0.95 5.09 -3.76
C VAL A 18 0.71 3.90 -4.67
N ASP A 19 1.44 2.81 -4.45
CA ASP A 19 1.17 1.56 -5.15
C ASP A 19 -0.26 1.09 -4.78
N LEU A 20 -1.15 1.10 -5.77
CA LEU A 20 -2.55 0.72 -5.59
C LEU A 20 -2.68 -0.71 -5.05
N ALA A 21 -1.72 -1.60 -5.32
CA ALA A 21 -1.71 -2.95 -4.78
C ALA A 21 -1.66 -2.99 -3.24
N LYS A 22 -1.03 -1.99 -2.59
CA LYS A 22 -1.01 -1.87 -1.13
C LYS A 22 -2.34 -1.36 -0.57
N VAL A 23 -3.03 -0.50 -1.32
CA VAL A 23 -4.33 0.05 -0.93
C VAL A 23 -5.41 -1.04 -1.01
N ASP A 24 -5.38 -1.87 -2.05
CA ASP A 24 -6.32 -2.98 -2.20
C ASP A 24 -6.20 -3.99 -1.07
N ALA A 25 -4.98 -4.31 -0.62
CA ALA A 25 -4.77 -5.23 0.50
C ALA A 25 -5.40 -4.74 1.83
N VAL A 26 -5.33 -3.42 2.10
CA VAL A 26 -5.98 -2.82 3.28
C VAL A 26 -7.49 -2.71 3.10
N SER A 27 -7.96 -2.42 1.88
CA SER A 27 -9.38 -2.31 1.56
C SER A 27 -10.12 -3.64 1.63
N GLN A 28 -9.43 -4.75 1.32
CA GLN A 28 -9.96 -6.12 1.43
C GLN A 28 -9.77 -6.75 2.81
N TRP A 29 -9.24 -6.01 3.79
CA TRP A 29 -9.07 -6.53 5.14
C TRP A 29 -10.47 -6.75 5.76
N GLY A 30 -10.74 -7.98 6.19
CA GLY A 30 -11.94 -8.30 6.95
C GLY A 30 -12.01 -7.54 8.27
N THR A 31 -13.16 -7.57 8.96
CA THR A 31 -13.20 -7.02 10.32
C THR A 31 -12.30 -7.87 11.21
N PRO A 32 -11.27 -7.30 11.87
CA PRO A 32 -10.39 -8.09 12.73
C PRO A 32 -11.16 -8.64 13.93
N GLU A 33 -10.92 -9.91 14.25
CA GLU A 33 -11.63 -10.63 15.33
C GLU A 33 -10.82 -10.64 16.64
N SER A 34 -9.55 -10.26 16.58
CA SER A 34 -8.65 -10.30 17.74
C SER A 34 -7.75 -9.07 17.86
N VAL A 35 -7.32 -8.78 19.09
CA VAL A 35 -6.39 -7.67 19.37
C VAL A 35 -5.02 -7.90 18.70
N SER A 36 -4.64 -9.16 18.49
CA SER A 36 -3.39 -9.54 17.83
C SER A 36 -3.40 -9.15 16.34
N GLU A 37 -4.54 -9.27 15.66
CA GLU A 37 -4.69 -8.89 14.23
C GLU A 37 -4.56 -7.37 14.02
N ILE A 38 -4.93 -6.56 15.00
CA ILE A 38 -4.87 -5.09 14.91
C ILE A 38 -3.43 -4.55 15.02
N ARG A 39 -2.52 -5.30 15.66
CA ARG A 39 -1.17 -4.82 16.03
C ARG A 39 -0.04 -5.30 15.13
N SER A 40 -0.36 -5.92 13.99
CA SER A 40 0.59 -6.49 13.01
C SER A 40 1.08 -5.42 12.03
#